data_AF-A0A0B8Q4S6-F1
#
_entry.id   AF-A0A0B8Q4S6-F1
#
_cell.length_a   1.000
_cell.length_b   1.000
_cell.length_c   1.000
_cell.angle_alpha   90.00
_cell.angle_beta   90.00
_cell.angle_gamma   90.00
#
_symmetry.space_group_name_H-M   'P 1'
#
loop_
_entity.id
_entity.type
_entity.pdbx_description
1 polymer ?
#
loop_
_entity_poly.entity_id
_entity_poly.type
_entity_poly.pdbx_seq_one_letter_code
_entity_poly.pdbx_strand_id
1 'polypeptide(L)'
;MDMLKRNSKIRTVIHTSPSKTNSNLTGSQRLREGCFIVGILIAVLMAVALFTFSPADPSWSQTAWGGEVQNAGGLFGAWIADTLLFTFGVLAYALPAALILLTWTTFRKRMPDESIDLMLWGTRLLGGALLIVTSCGLADINFDDIWYFSSGGVIGDVITSLAIPTLNSLGTTLALLFLWGASFTLFTGVSCYQSLSLLAKQPRCLC
;
A
#
# COMPACT_ATOMS: atom_id res chain seq x y z
N MET A 1 82.68 -33.81 -0.12
CA MET A 1 82.39 -32.47 -0.65
C MET A 1 81.60 -32.69 -1.92
N ASP A 2 80.27 -32.82 -1.81
CA ASP A 2 79.36 -32.75 -2.95
C ASP A 2 78.12 -32.00 -2.49
N MET A 3 78.25 -30.69 -2.67
CA MET A 3 77.17 -29.74 -2.70
C MET A 3 76.35 -30.06 -3.97
N LEU A 4 75.06 -30.35 -3.85
CA LEU A 4 73.99 -29.60 -4.53
C LEU A 4 72.62 -30.24 -4.26
N LYS A 5 71.89 -29.50 -3.43
CA LYS A 5 70.54 -29.70 -2.94
C LYS A 5 69.54 -29.09 -3.93
N ARG A 6 68.32 -29.62 -3.89
CA ARG A 6 67.01 -28.96 -4.15
C ARG A 6 66.39 -29.16 -5.55
N ASN A 7 65.59 -30.22 -5.67
CA ASN A 7 64.54 -30.31 -6.70
C ASN A 7 63.31 -29.51 -6.23
N SER A 8 63.04 -28.36 -6.86
CA SER A 8 61.85 -27.55 -6.60
C SER A 8 60.65 -28.12 -7.35
N LYS A 9 59.76 -28.81 -6.63
CA LYS A 9 58.39 -29.09 -7.10
C LYS A 9 57.75 -27.75 -7.51
N ILE A 10 57.68 -27.50 -8.81
CA ILE A 10 56.93 -26.38 -9.36
C ILE A 10 55.45 -26.68 -9.10
N ARG A 11 54.89 -26.08 -8.05
CA ARG A 11 53.44 -26.03 -7.86
C ARG A 11 52.91 -25.05 -8.89
N THR A 12 52.33 -25.55 -9.96
CA THR A 12 51.44 -24.78 -10.83
C THR A 12 50.26 -24.32 -9.99
N VAL A 13 50.30 -23.06 -9.55
CA VAL A 13 49.17 -22.40 -8.91
C VAL A 13 48.18 -22.11 -10.02
N ILE A 14 47.15 -22.95 -10.14
CA ILE A 14 46.04 -22.72 -11.08
C ILE A 14 45.32 -21.48 -10.55
N HIS A 15 45.58 -20.34 -11.19
CA HIS A 15 44.86 -19.10 -10.91
C HIS A 15 43.47 -19.24 -11.51
N THR A 16 42.53 -19.86 -10.80
CA THR A 16 41.12 -19.84 -11.16
C THR A 16 40.66 -18.39 -11.08
N SER A 17 40.59 -17.73 -12.24
CA SER A 17 39.90 -16.44 -12.36
C SER A 17 38.50 -16.60 -11.75
N PRO A 18 38.02 -15.68 -10.91
CA PRO A 18 36.66 -15.79 -10.37
C PRO A 18 35.71 -15.88 -11.56
N SER A 19 35.01 -17.02 -11.70
CA SER A 19 34.03 -17.18 -12.75
C SER A 19 33.02 -16.06 -12.58
N LYS A 20 32.93 -15.16 -13.57
CA LYS A 20 31.95 -14.09 -13.60
C LYS A 20 30.57 -14.77 -13.65
N THR A 21 29.95 -14.97 -12.48
CA THR A 21 28.62 -15.55 -12.38
C THR A 21 27.68 -14.63 -13.13
N ASN A 22 27.23 -15.05 -14.32
CA ASN A 22 26.27 -14.30 -15.09
C ASN A 22 25.01 -14.16 -14.23
N SER A 23 24.72 -12.93 -13.79
CA SER A 23 23.59 -12.58 -12.92
C SER A 23 22.27 -12.57 -13.70
N ASN A 24 22.04 -13.57 -14.53
CA ASN A 24 20.79 -13.72 -15.25
C ASN A 24 19.70 -14.09 -14.25
N LEU A 25 18.66 -13.26 -14.17
CA LEU A 25 17.50 -13.51 -13.34
C LEU A 25 16.82 -14.83 -13.74
N THR A 26 16.41 -15.62 -12.75
CA THR A 26 15.59 -16.82 -12.98
C THR A 26 14.20 -16.43 -13.51
N GLY A 27 13.49 -17.36 -14.15
CA GLY A 27 12.15 -17.08 -14.71
C GLY A 27 11.15 -16.54 -13.66
N SER A 28 11.18 -17.08 -12.44
CA SER A 28 10.36 -16.60 -11.32
C SER A 28 10.75 -15.20 -10.84
N GLN A 29 12.04 -14.88 -10.83
CA GLN A 29 12.51 -13.53 -10.50
C GLN A 29 12.06 -12.50 -11.55
N ARG A 30 12.12 -12.84 -12.84
CA ARG A 30 11.64 -11.97 -13.93
C ARG A 30 10.14 -11.72 -13.83
N LEU A 31 9.34 -12.76 -13.57
CA LEU A 31 7.90 -12.59 -13.37
C LEU A 31 7.60 -11.68 -12.17
N ARG A 32 8.33 -11.86 -11.07
CA ARG A 32 8.19 -11.03 -9.87
C ARG A 32 8.51 -9.56 -10.14
N GLU A 33 9.61 -9.29 -10.83
CA GLU A 33 9.99 -7.93 -11.22
C GLU A 33 9.00 -7.32 -12.21
N GLY A 34 8.50 -8.12 -13.17
CA GLY A 34 7.42 -7.70 -14.07
C GLY A 34 6.15 -7.31 -13.33
N CYS A 35 5.67 -8.14 -12.40
CA CYS A 35 4.50 -7.83 -11.57
C CYS A 35 4.70 -6.58 -10.71
N PHE A 36 5.91 -6.38 -10.17
CA PHE A 36 6.24 -5.17 -9.42
C PHE A 36 6.12 -3.92 -10.31
N ILE A 37 6.70 -3.93 -11.51
CA ILE A 37 6.64 -2.80 -12.45
C ILE A 37 5.19 -2.52 -12.86
N VAL A 38 4.41 -3.56 -13.18
CA VAL A 38 2.99 -3.43 -13.54
C VAL A 38 2.18 -2.83 -12.37
N GLY A 39 2.41 -3.28 -11.13
CA GLY A 39 1.72 -2.73 -9.96
C GLY A 39 2.03 -1.25 -9.73
N ILE A 40 3.29 -0.83 -9.89
CA ILE A 40 3.67 0.59 -9.83
C ILE A 40 3.02 1.38 -10.97
N LEU A 41 3.01 0.85 -12.19
CA LEU A 41 2.37 1.50 -13.34
C LEU A 41 0.87 1.73 -13.09
N ILE A 42 0.15 0.73 -12.58
CA ILE A 42 -1.27 0.84 -12.24
C ILE A 42 -1.48 1.94 -11.19
N ALA A 43 -0.63 1.99 -10.14
CA ALA A 43 -0.73 3.02 -9.12
C ALA A 43 -0.51 4.43 -9.68
N VAL A 44 0.45 4.61 -10.58
CA VAL A 44 0.70 5.90 -11.24
C VAL A 44 -0.48 6.29 -12.13
N LEU A 45 -1.00 5.39 -12.95
CA LEU A 45 -2.17 5.66 -13.79
C LEU A 45 -3.41 6.00 -12.97
N MET A 46 -3.62 5.31 -11.85
CA MET A 46 -4.67 5.61 -10.88
C MET A 46 -4.50 7.00 -10.26
N ALA A 47 -3.27 7.36 -9.86
CA ALA A 47 -2.98 8.69 -9.33
C ALA A 47 -3.26 9.78 -10.39
N VAL A 48 -2.79 9.59 -11.63
CA VAL A 48 -3.05 10.53 -12.73
C VAL A 48 -4.54 10.69 -12.96
N ALA A 49 -5.30 9.59 -13.00
CA ALA A 49 -6.74 9.62 -13.15
C ALA A 49 -7.41 10.44 -12.03
N LEU A 50 -7.03 10.22 -10.76
CA LEU A 50 -7.61 10.92 -9.61
C LEU A 50 -7.24 12.40 -9.56
N PHE A 51 -5.95 12.74 -9.76
CA PHE A 51 -5.49 14.13 -9.66
C PHE A 51 -5.88 15.00 -10.85
N THR A 52 -6.22 14.38 -11.99
CA THR A 52 -6.75 15.08 -13.18
C THR A 52 -8.25 14.88 -13.35
N PHE A 53 -8.95 14.46 -12.29
CA PHE A 53 -10.39 14.30 -12.30
C PHE A 53 -11.09 15.63 -12.57
N SER A 54 -12.06 15.62 -13.50
CA SER A 54 -12.94 16.75 -13.79
C SER A 54 -14.40 16.32 -13.66
N PRO A 55 -15.22 16.98 -12.82
CA PRO A 55 -16.66 16.72 -12.74
C PRO A 55 -17.41 16.89 -14.06
N ALA A 56 -16.83 17.60 -15.04
CA ALA A 56 -17.42 17.80 -16.36
C ALA A 56 -17.18 16.63 -17.32
N ASP A 57 -16.27 15.71 -16.98
CA ASP A 57 -15.96 14.56 -17.81
C ASP A 57 -17.09 13.53 -17.80
N PRO A 58 -17.33 12.82 -18.92
CA PRO A 58 -18.30 11.73 -18.99
C PRO A 58 -17.93 10.57 -18.05
N SER A 59 -18.83 10.25 -17.12
CA SER A 59 -18.75 9.07 -16.25
C SER A 59 -20.14 8.43 -16.08
N TRP A 60 -20.23 7.31 -15.33
CA TRP A 60 -21.52 6.67 -15.05
C TRP A 60 -22.37 7.46 -14.05
N SER A 61 -21.73 8.23 -13.15
CA SER A 61 -22.41 9.03 -12.14
C SER A 61 -22.53 10.51 -12.53
N GLN A 62 -21.84 10.96 -13.59
CA GLN A 62 -21.84 12.35 -14.06
C GLN A 62 -22.49 12.55 -15.42
N THR A 63 -23.24 13.64 -15.52
CA THR A 63 -23.67 14.18 -16.81
C THR A 63 -22.53 14.89 -17.53
N ALA A 64 -22.18 14.39 -18.71
CA ALA A 64 -21.20 15.01 -19.59
C ALA A 64 -21.77 16.24 -20.30
N TRP A 65 -21.03 17.35 -20.32
CA TRP A 65 -21.46 18.59 -20.99
C TRP A 65 -20.97 18.71 -22.43
N GLY A 66 -20.83 17.58 -23.14
CA GLY A 66 -20.50 17.52 -24.57
C GLY A 66 -19.11 18.04 -24.96
N GLY A 67 -18.24 18.31 -23.99
CA GLY A 67 -16.87 18.78 -24.19
C GLY A 67 -15.86 17.65 -24.42
N GLU A 68 -14.61 18.04 -24.71
CA GLU A 68 -13.48 17.11 -24.75
C GLU A 68 -13.13 16.61 -23.34
N VAL A 69 -12.73 15.35 -23.21
CA VAL A 69 -12.37 14.73 -21.92
C VAL A 69 -11.09 15.37 -21.39
N GLN A 70 -11.15 15.93 -20.18
CA GLN A 70 -10.05 16.65 -19.54
C GLN A 70 -9.11 15.73 -18.75
N ASN A 71 -9.61 14.59 -18.26
CA ASN A 71 -8.80 13.61 -17.54
C ASN A 71 -7.60 13.17 -18.39
N ALA A 72 -6.40 13.23 -17.83
CA ALA A 72 -5.18 12.84 -18.54
C ALA A 72 -5.13 11.33 -18.86
N GLY A 73 -5.91 10.51 -18.16
CA GLY A 73 -6.15 9.10 -18.49
C GLY A 73 -7.25 8.89 -19.55
N GLY A 74 -7.77 9.96 -20.14
CA GLY A 74 -8.90 9.94 -21.07
C GLY A 74 -10.19 9.46 -20.40
N LEU A 75 -11.13 8.97 -21.22
CA LEU A 75 -12.44 8.48 -20.76
C LEU A 75 -12.31 7.38 -19.69
N PHE A 76 -11.34 6.49 -19.86
CA PHE A 76 -11.11 5.40 -18.91
C PHE A 76 -10.61 5.92 -17.55
N GLY A 77 -9.70 6.89 -17.55
CA GLY A 77 -9.25 7.57 -16.34
C GLY A 77 -10.40 8.28 -15.62
N ALA A 78 -11.25 9.00 -16.36
CA ALA A 78 -12.42 9.67 -15.80
C ALA A 78 -13.36 8.66 -15.08
N TRP A 79 -13.66 7.52 -15.70
CA TRP A 79 -14.50 6.48 -15.09
C TRP A 79 -13.87 5.83 -13.85
N ILE A 80 -12.57 5.57 -13.87
CA ILE A 80 -11.86 5.04 -12.70
C ILE A 80 -11.92 6.04 -11.55
N ALA A 81 -11.54 7.29 -11.79
CA ALA A 81 -11.52 8.32 -10.77
C ALA A 81 -12.90 8.57 -10.18
N ASP A 82 -13.94 8.66 -11.03
CA ASP A 82 -15.34 8.79 -10.62
C ASP A 82 -15.78 7.65 -9.71
N THR A 83 -15.50 6.40 -10.10
CA THR A 83 -15.86 5.21 -9.31
C THR A 83 -15.14 5.19 -7.96
N LEU A 84 -13.85 5.54 -7.93
CA LEU A 84 -13.06 5.55 -6.71
C LEU A 84 -13.52 6.65 -5.75
N LEU A 85 -13.76 7.87 -6.26
CA LEU A 85 -14.27 8.99 -5.48
C LEU A 85 -15.69 8.72 -4.98
N PHE A 86 -16.56 8.15 -5.80
CA PHE A 86 -17.90 7.72 -5.37
C PHE A 86 -17.84 6.70 -4.23
N THR A 87 -16.93 5.73 -4.32
CA THR A 87 -16.88 4.62 -3.37
C THR A 87 -16.22 5.01 -2.05
N PHE A 88 -15.10 5.73 -2.11
CA PHE A 88 -14.20 5.98 -0.98
C PHE A 88 -14.08 7.46 -0.58
N GLY A 89 -14.69 8.37 -1.32
CA GLY A 89 -14.58 9.82 -1.09
C GLY A 89 -13.12 10.28 -1.11
N VAL A 90 -12.73 11.06 -0.11
CA VAL A 90 -11.36 11.61 0.02
C VAL A 90 -10.29 10.53 0.15
N LEU A 91 -10.64 9.33 0.65
CA LEU A 91 -9.66 8.24 0.76
C LEU A 91 -9.22 7.68 -0.59
N ALA A 92 -9.96 7.95 -1.67
CA ALA A 92 -9.55 7.55 -3.01
C ALA A 92 -8.12 8.03 -3.33
N TYR A 93 -7.75 9.23 -2.88
CA TYR A 93 -6.40 9.80 -3.07
C TYR A 93 -5.29 9.04 -2.32
N ALA A 94 -5.63 8.28 -1.27
CA ALA A 94 -4.66 7.44 -0.54
C ALA A 94 -4.43 6.08 -1.22
N LEU A 95 -5.35 5.61 -2.08
CA LEU A 95 -5.29 4.30 -2.72
C LEU A 95 -4.06 4.11 -3.62
N PRO A 96 -3.61 5.09 -4.44
CA PRO A 96 -2.37 4.96 -5.20
C PRO A 96 -1.16 4.69 -4.31
N ALA A 97 -1.03 5.41 -3.20
CA ALA A 97 0.06 5.20 -2.25
C ALA A 97 -0.04 3.83 -1.56
N ALA A 98 -1.24 3.42 -1.17
CA ALA A 98 -1.49 2.09 -0.60
C ALA A 98 -1.12 0.97 -1.58
N LEU A 99 -1.45 1.12 -2.88
CA LEU A 99 -1.11 0.16 -3.92
C LEU A 99 0.42 0.07 -4.14
N ILE A 100 1.14 1.19 -4.10
CA ILE A 100 2.61 1.20 -4.13
C ILE A 100 3.17 0.44 -2.93
N LEU A 101 2.69 0.72 -1.72
CA LEU A 101 3.14 0.04 -0.50
C LEU A 101 2.84 -1.47 -0.54
N LEU A 102 1.66 -1.86 -1.02
CA LEU A 102 1.29 -3.27 -1.16
C LEU A 102 2.18 -3.97 -2.20
N THR A 103 2.36 -3.36 -3.36
CA THR A 103 3.22 -3.90 -4.44
C THR A 103 4.66 -4.03 -3.95
N TRP A 104 5.16 -3.02 -3.23
CA TRP A 104 6.48 -3.05 -2.60
C TRP A 104 6.61 -4.15 -1.57
N THR A 105 5.70 -4.26 -0.61
CA THR A 105 5.79 -5.27 0.45
C THR A 105 5.61 -6.70 -0.06
N THR A 106 4.77 -6.93 -1.08
CA THR A 106 4.54 -8.27 -1.65
C THR A 106 5.67 -8.74 -2.56
N PHE A 107 6.23 -7.84 -3.38
CA PHE A 107 7.21 -8.22 -4.41
C PHE A 107 8.67 -7.89 -4.06
N ARG A 108 8.94 -7.09 -3.03
CA ARG A 108 10.31 -6.81 -2.58
C ARG A 108 10.95 -8.08 -2.03
N LYS A 109 11.97 -8.56 -2.76
CA LYS A 109 12.92 -9.64 -2.41
C LYS A 109 12.45 -10.57 -1.27
N ARG A 110 11.40 -11.34 -1.51
CA ARG A 110 11.08 -12.50 -0.68
C ARG A 110 12.19 -13.53 -0.82
N MET A 111 12.72 -14.04 0.29
CA MET A 111 13.73 -15.09 0.25
C MET A 111 13.11 -16.35 -0.37
N PRO A 112 13.87 -17.13 -1.17
CA PRO A 112 13.32 -18.27 -1.90
C PRO A 112 12.71 -19.38 -1.02
N ASP A 113 12.94 -19.34 0.30
CA ASP A 113 12.52 -20.37 1.27
C ASP A 113 11.50 -19.86 2.31
N GLU A 114 10.89 -18.69 2.08
CA GLU A 114 9.94 -18.10 3.02
C GLU A 114 8.53 -18.62 2.74
N SER A 115 8.05 -19.52 3.60
CA SER A 115 6.66 -20.02 3.53
C SER A 115 5.64 -18.88 3.67
N ILE A 116 4.52 -18.97 2.93
CA ILE A 116 3.44 -17.99 3.01
C ILE A 116 2.60 -18.32 4.26
N ASP A 117 2.74 -17.52 5.30
CA ASP A 117 1.85 -17.58 6.47
C ASP A 117 0.48 -16.98 6.12
N LEU A 118 -0.46 -17.86 5.76
CA LEU A 118 -1.83 -17.49 5.41
C LEU A 118 -2.55 -16.76 6.56
N MET A 119 -2.24 -17.08 7.82
CA MET A 119 -2.88 -16.42 8.97
C MET A 119 -2.39 -14.99 9.13
N LEU A 120 -1.08 -14.77 8.93
CA LEU A 120 -0.50 -13.41 8.91
C LEU A 120 -1.08 -12.58 7.76
N TRP A 121 -1.15 -13.14 6.54
CA TRP A 121 -1.73 -12.42 5.40
C TRP A 121 -3.23 -12.17 5.59
N GLY A 122 -3.97 -13.13 6.14
CA GLY A 122 -5.40 -12.99 6.44
C GLY A 122 -5.69 -11.87 7.44
N THR A 123 -4.94 -11.81 8.54
CA THR A 123 -5.08 -10.74 9.55
C THR A 123 -4.72 -9.37 8.99
N ARG A 124 -3.67 -9.27 8.17
CA ARG A 124 -3.32 -8.01 7.49
C ARG A 124 -4.40 -7.55 6.53
N LEU A 125 -4.95 -8.45 5.71
CA LEU A 125 -6.02 -8.11 4.77
C LEU A 125 -7.28 -7.66 5.52
N LEU A 126 -7.67 -8.36 6.58
CA LEU A 126 -8.80 -7.97 7.42
C LEU A 126 -8.56 -6.59 8.08
N GLY A 127 -7.38 -6.37 8.64
CA GLY A 127 -7.02 -5.10 9.27
C GLY A 127 -7.01 -3.95 8.27
N GLY A 128 -6.48 -4.16 7.07
CA GLY A 128 -6.50 -3.19 5.99
C GLY A 128 -7.92 -2.85 5.52
N ALA A 129 -8.78 -3.85 5.38
CA ALA A 129 -10.18 -3.64 5.01
C ALA A 129 -10.94 -2.82 6.08
N LEU A 130 -10.79 -3.18 7.36
CA LEU A 130 -11.43 -2.44 8.45
C LEU A 130 -10.86 -1.02 8.61
N LEU A 131 -9.57 -0.82 8.36
CA LEU A 131 -8.96 0.52 8.30
C LEU A 131 -9.62 1.39 7.24
N ILE A 132 -9.82 0.86 6.02
CA ILE A 132 -10.46 1.60 4.94
C ILE A 132 -11.89 1.97 5.33
N VAL A 133 -12.68 0.99 5.82
CA VAL A 133 -14.08 1.23 6.21
C VAL A 133 -14.19 2.27 7.32
N THR A 134 -13.38 2.14 8.38
CA THR A 134 -13.39 3.09 9.50
C THR A 134 -12.89 4.47 9.10
N SER A 135 -11.89 4.56 8.23
CA SER A 135 -11.43 5.84 7.68
C SER A 135 -12.49 6.49 6.79
N CYS A 136 -13.27 5.73 6.00
CA CYS A 136 -14.37 6.27 5.20
C CYS A 136 -15.45 6.86 6.11
N GLY A 137 -15.88 6.11 7.14
CA GLY A 137 -16.87 6.60 8.10
C GLY A 137 -16.38 7.80 8.93
N LEU A 138 -15.09 7.83 9.30
CA LEU A 138 -14.51 9.00 9.96
C LEU A 138 -14.43 10.20 9.02
N ALA A 139 -14.13 9.98 7.74
CA ALA A 139 -14.09 11.04 6.75
C ALA A 139 -15.46 11.71 6.61
N ASP A 140 -16.51 10.90 6.43
CA ASP A 140 -17.90 11.32 6.30
C ASP A 140 -18.39 12.25 7.43
N ILE A 141 -17.97 11.97 8.67
CA ILE A 141 -18.40 12.78 9.84
C ILE A 141 -17.58 14.07 9.99
N ASN A 142 -16.33 14.09 9.54
CA ASN A 142 -15.35 15.12 9.95
C ASN A 142 -14.84 16.01 8.81
N PHE A 143 -15.11 15.68 7.55
CA PHE A 143 -14.68 16.46 6.39
C PHE A 143 -15.88 16.86 5.54
N ASP A 144 -15.77 18.04 4.95
CA ASP A 144 -16.75 18.52 3.96
C ASP A 144 -16.68 17.70 2.67
N ASP A 145 -17.82 17.57 2.01
CA ASP A 145 -17.98 16.86 0.74
C ASP A 145 -17.10 17.45 -0.37
N ILE A 146 -16.64 16.57 -1.27
CA ILE A 146 -15.76 16.95 -2.36
C ILE A 146 -16.58 16.93 -3.65
N TRP A 147 -16.87 18.11 -4.17
CA TRP A 147 -17.78 18.31 -5.30
C TRP A 147 -19.21 17.85 -4.99
N TYR A 148 -19.58 16.67 -5.48
CA TYR A 148 -20.88 16.01 -5.30
C TYR A 148 -20.72 14.63 -4.64
N PHE A 149 -19.49 14.25 -4.28
CA PHE A 149 -19.21 13.03 -3.55
C PHE A 149 -19.15 13.30 -2.05
N SER A 150 -19.79 12.43 -1.27
CA SER A 150 -19.56 12.39 0.17
C SER A 150 -18.06 12.25 0.46
N SER A 151 -17.58 12.97 1.47
CA SER A 151 -16.17 12.91 1.88
C SER A 151 -15.73 11.50 2.29
N GLY A 152 -16.64 10.66 2.78
CA GLY A 152 -16.43 9.23 3.05
C GLY A 152 -16.86 8.29 1.92
N GLY A 153 -17.44 8.82 0.85
CA GLY A 153 -18.08 8.05 -0.23
C GLY A 153 -19.24 7.20 0.27
N VAL A 154 -19.77 6.35 -0.61
CA VAL A 154 -20.93 5.49 -0.28
C VAL A 154 -20.66 4.56 0.91
N ILE A 155 -19.40 4.17 1.14
CA ILE A 155 -19.03 3.35 2.30
C ILE A 155 -19.20 4.17 3.58
N GLY A 156 -18.73 5.42 3.60
CA GLY A 156 -18.91 6.34 4.71
C GLY A 156 -20.38 6.55 5.02
N ASP A 157 -21.17 6.96 4.02
CA ASP A 157 -22.61 7.22 4.12
C ASP A 157 -23.37 6.03 4.74
N VAL A 158 -23.08 4.80 4.28
CA VAL A 158 -23.73 3.60 4.80
C VAL A 158 -23.37 3.35 6.27
N ILE A 159 -22.11 3.54 6.64
CA ILE A 159 -21.67 3.34 8.03
C ILE A 159 -22.28 4.39 8.96
N THR A 160 -22.26 5.66 8.56
CA THR A 160 -22.73 6.77 9.40
C THR A 160 -24.25 6.83 9.49
N SER A 161 -24.98 6.53 8.41
CA SER A 161 -26.45 6.42 8.43
C SER A 161 -26.97 5.35 9.38
N LEU A 162 -26.20 4.29 9.63
CA LEU A 162 -26.54 3.25 10.60
C LEU A 162 -26.08 3.59 12.03
N ALA A 163 -24.90 4.20 12.17
CA ALA A 163 -24.27 4.42 13.46
C ALA A 163 -24.72 5.71 14.16
N ILE A 164 -24.96 6.80 13.43
CA ILE A 164 -25.35 8.09 14.01
C ILE A 164 -26.71 8.02 14.73
N PRO A 165 -27.76 7.38 14.19
CA PRO A 165 -29.04 7.27 14.91
C PRO A 165 -28.95 6.49 16.23
N THR A 166 -27.95 5.61 16.37
CA THR A 166 -27.80 4.74 17.55
C THR A 166 -26.85 5.32 18.59
N LEU A 167 -25.74 5.93 18.16
CA LEU A 167 -24.66 6.41 19.03
C LEU A 167 -24.55 7.93 19.13
N ASN A 168 -25.30 8.67 18.30
CA ASN A 168 -25.09 10.09 18.00
C ASN A 168 -23.70 10.37 17.39
N SER A 169 -23.50 11.54 16.77
CA SER A 169 -22.27 11.89 16.03
C SER A 169 -20.98 11.70 16.85
N LEU A 170 -20.98 12.16 18.10
CA LEU A 170 -19.81 12.01 18.99
C LEU A 170 -19.53 10.54 19.33
N GLY A 171 -20.56 9.76 19.65
CA GLY A 171 -20.41 8.35 19.98
C GLY A 171 -19.93 7.53 18.79
N THR A 172 -20.45 7.81 17.59
CA THR A 172 -20.00 7.20 16.34
C THR A 172 -18.53 7.48 16.08
N THR A 173 -18.11 8.75 16.21
CA THR A 173 -16.69 9.13 15.98
C THR A 173 -15.75 8.39 16.93
N LEU A 174 -16.08 8.34 18.23
CA LEU A 174 -15.27 7.62 19.20
C LEU A 174 -15.21 6.11 18.89
N ALA A 175 -16.35 5.48 18.60
CA ALA A 175 -16.40 4.06 18.26
C ALA A 175 -15.56 3.74 17.02
N LEU A 176 -15.66 4.58 15.98
CA LEU A 176 -14.86 4.42 14.77
C LEU A 176 -13.38 4.64 15.01
N LEU A 177 -12.97 5.59 15.86
CA LEU A 177 -11.55 5.79 16.23
C LEU A 177 -10.95 4.58 16.95
N PHE A 178 -11.69 3.98 17.90
CA PHE A 178 -11.23 2.77 18.58
C PHE A 178 -11.11 1.59 17.60
N LEU A 179 -12.10 1.41 16.73
CA LEU A 179 -12.04 0.36 15.71
C LEU A 179 -10.93 0.61 14.69
N TRP A 180 -10.68 1.87 14.33
CA TRP A 180 -9.58 2.28 13.45
C TRP A 180 -8.23 1.91 14.08
N GLY A 181 -8.02 2.22 15.36
CA GLY A 181 -6.79 1.84 16.08
C GLY A 181 -6.58 0.33 16.20
N ALA A 182 -7.66 -0.43 16.44
CA ALA A 182 -7.62 -1.90 16.42
C ALA A 182 -7.25 -2.44 15.03
N SER A 183 -7.83 -1.86 13.98
CA SER A 183 -7.58 -2.23 12.58
C SER A 183 -6.14 -1.91 12.17
N PHE A 184 -5.59 -0.77 12.60
CA PHE A 184 -4.19 -0.39 12.40
C PHE A 184 -3.22 -1.40 13.02
N THR A 185 -3.53 -1.85 14.24
CA THR A 185 -2.74 -2.87 14.95
C THR A 185 -2.75 -4.19 14.17
N LEU A 186 -3.92 -4.61 13.69
CA LEU A 186 -4.08 -5.84 12.91
C LEU A 186 -3.37 -5.78 11.55
N PHE A 187 -3.40 -4.61 10.89
CA PHE A 187 -2.74 -4.39 9.60
C PHE A 187 -1.21 -4.36 9.70
N THR A 188 -0.67 -3.62 10.68
CA THR A 188 0.79 -3.47 10.82
C THR A 188 1.44 -4.64 11.55
N GLY A 189 0.68 -5.35 12.40
CA GLY A 189 1.22 -6.32 13.34
C GLY A 189 2.03 -5.67 14.48
N VAL A 190 2.05 -4.34 14.56
CA VAL A 190 2.71 -3.61 15.64
C VAL A 190 1.71 -3.48 16.79
N SER A 191 1.97 -4.20 17.87
CA SER A 191 1.15 -4.09 19.07
C SER A 191 1.25 -2.68 19.67
N CYS A 192 0.10 -2.08 19.96
CA CYS A 192 0.03 -0.83 20.73
C CYS A 192 0.75 -0.97 22.09
N TYR A 193 0.66 -2.15 22.73
CA TYR A 193 1.38 -2.44 23.98
C TYR A 193 2.90 -2.41 23.81
N GLN A 194 3.42 -2.94 22.69
CA GLN A 194 4.86 -2.91 22.39
C GLN A 194 5.33 -1.46 22.21
N SER A 195 4.57 -0.66 21.49
CA SER A 195 4.85 0.76 21.25
C SER A 195 4.85 1.58 22.54
N LEU A 196 3.84 1.36 23.41
CA LEU A 196 3.75 1.97 24.73
C LEU A 196 4.91 1.52 25.63
N SER A 197 5.31 0.25 25.56
CA SER A 197 6.47 -0.26 26.32
C SER A 197 7.79 0.37 25.89
N LEU A 198 7.95 0.76 24.61
CA LEU A 198 9.13 1.48 24.12
C LEU A 198 9.15 2.94 24.58
N LEU A 199 7.98 3.60 24.65
CA LEU A 199 7.86 4.95 25.22
C LEU A 199 8.08 4.95 26.74
N ALA A 200 7.58 3.93 27.45
CA ALA A 200 7.83 3.73 28.88
C ALA A 200 9.31 3.39 29.19
N LYS A 201 10.07 2.96 28.18
CA LYS A 201 11.49 2.60 28.28
C LYS A 201 12.42 3.68 27.71
N GLN A 202 11.98 4.94 27.61
CA GLN A 202 12.95 6.04 27.45
C GLN A 202 13.76 6.18 28.74
N PRO A 203 15.09 5.96 28.72
CA PRO A 203 15.92 6.32 29.85
C PRO A 203 15.91 7.85 29.97
N ARG A 204 15.47 8.37 31.11
CA ARG A 204 15.87 9.71 31.55
C ARG A 204 17.39 9.70 31.72
N CYS A 205 18.13 9.96 30.66
CA CYS A 205 19.47 10.53 30.77
C CYS A 205 19.29 12.04 30.87
N LEU A 206 18.88 12.51 32.06
CA LEU A 206 19.21 13.86 32.49
C LEU A 206 20.47 13.74 33.34
N CYS A 207 21.59 14.18 32.77
CA CYS A 207 22.72 14.70 33.54
C CYS A 207 22.39 16.11 34.03
#